data_AF-A0A4Q0YAB6-F1
#
_entry.id   AF-A0A4Q0YAB6-F1
#
_cell.length_a   1.000
_cell.length_b   1.000
_cell.length_c   1.000
_cell.angle_alpha   90.00
_cell.angle_beta   90.00
_cell.angle_gamma   90.00
#
_symmetry.space_group_name_H-M   'P 1'
#
loop_
_entity.id
_entity.type
_entity.pdbx_description
1 polymer ?
#
loop_
_entity_poly.entity_id
_entity_poly.type
_entity_poly.pdbx_seq_one_letter_code
_entity_poly.pdbx_strand_id
1 'polypeptide(L)'
;MLRKVVSSIAFAAIVSTSVSIVVSQDLCAGPVSRTVKMQGQLGKVIVNPYKVAPLTAVIDSDGKIATDISVTVLGKPNGGQDITYKVSDAAFLDHAGVPIFGLYDGYLNHVKVDYKLNGKEVHDTYKILTNPFQTRIVDGKFEQKPKVEVKKVAKGFENRLYMVTLMGSADYKDLAWFKNDKIHGAGEWLEPSEIYMVDTKGEIRWYLDTEQFYDKYGRNIDDTGRIMSINMLDNGDLLFAQSQKYFRYSLMGEKSFSRKLPRGYVDLSHEAMPMPNGHMLLRVAKKDYRIPGTKDRATTIRDVVIEVDEGGRVVDEFDFNKIMGNNVFRKDLIVGLDARAVCLNVDMNAEHIEVSDKVPYGDHASTGTGRNWAHINSISYDKSDDSIIVSMRHQGIVKVGRDKVVKWILAPNVGWTKDMSKKILTPVDVNGKKLNCERASCSDTDFDWAFTQHTAWLSPRGKNVGHMKTLSVFDNGDGRNLEQPAFKEDKYSRAVEFVIDEKNMTVKQTWQFGKEKGWDWYSPVTSSTHYETDTGTYNIMFGTAKMLTKNDTEGIIVEVDPKDNDIKLEMALSTDKKPGIYYRTNSIKPNELFKY
;
A
#
# COMPACT_ATOMS: atom_id res chain seq x y z
N MET A 1 42.74 16.71 -87.82
CA MET A 1 42.87 18.15 -87.48
C MET A 1 41.58 18.62 -86.85
N LEU A 2 41.73 19.62 -85.97
CA LEU A 2 40.78 20.35 -85.12
C LEU A 2 39.27 20.21 -85.43
N ARG A 3 38.38 19.88 -84.47
CA ARG A 3 38.04 20.53 -83.18
C ARG A 3 37.19 21.79 -83.37
N LYS A 4 36.11 21.87 -82.57
CA LYS A 4 35.39 23.05 -82.03
C LYS A 4 33.97 23.31 -82.57
N VAL A 5 32.98 23.82 -81.83
CA VAL A 5 32.71 24.14 -80.39
C VAL A 5 31.27 24.73 -80.36
N VAL A 6 30.47 24.34 -79.35
CA VAL A 6 29.57 25.13 -78.46
C VAL A 6 28.75 26.32 -79.00
N SER A 7 27.42 26.34 -78.73
CA SER A 7 26.71 27.16 -77.70
C SER A 7 25.18 27.19 -77.98
N SER A 8 24.30 26.81 -77.03
CA SER A 8 23.48 27.70 -76.14
C SER A 8 22.24 28.31 -76.84
N ILE A 9 20.97 28.36 -76.37
CA ILE A 9 20.32 28.32 -75.03
C ILE A 9 18.77 28.17 -75.21
N ALA A 10 18.09 27.70 -74.14
CA ALA A 10 16.67 27.84 -73.74
C ALA A 10 15.56 27.01 -74.44
N PHE A 11 14.43 26.65 -73.82
CA PHE A 11 14.00 26.35 -72.42
C PHE A 11 12.55 25.87 -72.59
N ALA A 12 12.21 24.64 -72.19
CA ALA A 12 10.83 24.26 -71.86
C ALA A 12 10.81 22.93 -71.10
N ALA A 13 10.31 22.99 -69.87
CA ALA A 13 10.25 21.91 -68.92
C ALA A 13 9.12 20.91 -69.25
N ILE A 14 9.44 19.62 -69.28
CA ILE A 14 8.49 18.55 -68.98
C ILE A 14 9.18 17.63 -67.97
N VAL A 15 8.67 17.65 -66.75
CA VAL A 15 9.05 16.75 -65.66
C VAL A 15 8.47 15.38 -66.00
N SER A 16 9.31 14.47 -66.52
CA SER A 16 8.95 13.06 -66.67
C SER A 16 9.17 12.35 -65.33
N THR A 17 8.08 12.10 -64.61
CA THR A 17 8.05 11.21 -63.45
C THR A 17 8.39 9.78 -63.88
N SER A 18 9.61 9.34 -63.59
CA SER A 18 9.99 7.93 -63.61
C SER A 18 9.32 7.22 -62.43
N VAL A 19 8.23 6.50 -62.72
CA VAL A 19 7.63 5.55 -61.77
C VAL A 19 8.55 4.34 -61.71
N SER A 20 9.41 4.29 -60.69
CA SER A 20 10.07 3.05 -60.28
C SER A 20 9.01 2.17 -59.64
N ILE A 21 8.49 1.18 -60.39
CA ILE A 21 7.67 0.12 -59.82
C ILE A 21 8.61 -0.77 -58.98
N VAL A 22 8.71 -0.46 -57.69
CA VAL A 22 9.20 -1.43 -56.71
C VAL A 22 8.09 -2.45 -56.54
N VAL A 23 8.26 -3.61 -57.17
CA VAL A 23 7.42 -4.77 -56.85
C VAL A 23 7.85 -5.24 -55.46
N SER A 24 7.20 -4.72 -54.41
CA SER A 24 7.23 -5.39 -53.12
C SER A 24 6.52 -6.73 -53.31
N GLN A 25 7.28 -7.81 -53.31
CA GLN A 25 6.68 -9.11 -53.04
C GLN A 25 6.23 -9.06 -51.59
N ASP A 26 4.96 -8.75 -51.37
CA ASP A 26 4.31 -8.98 -50.09
C ASP A 26 4.30 -10.49 -49.87
N LEU A 27 5.30 -10.98 -49.15
CA LEU A 27 5.30 -12.33 -48.61
C LEU A 27 4.13 -12.40 -47.62
N CYS A 28 2.99 -12.93 -48.08
CA CYS A 28 1.92 -13.33 -47.19
C CYS A 28 2.45 -14.44 -46.26
N ALA A 29 2.61 -14.11 -44.98
CA ALA A 29 2.90 -15.09 -43.95
C ALA A 29 1.67 -16.03 -43.80
N GLY A 30 1.82 -17.28 -44.21
CA GLY A 30 0.82 -18.32 -43.96
C GLY A 30 0.98 -18.94 -42.57
N PRO A 31 -0.10 -19.39 -41.92
CA PRO A 31 -0.01 -20.12 -40.66
C PRO A 31 0.70 -21.45 -40.89
N VAL A 32 1.91 -21.60 -40.36
CA VAL A 32 2.60 -22.89 -40.30
C VAL A 32 2.12 -23.60 -39.05
N SER A 33 1.29 -24.64 -39.22
CA SER A 33 0.90 -25.53 -38.12
C SER A 33 2.14 -26.24 -37.58
N ARG A 34 2.66 -25.77 -36.44
CA ARG A 34 3.70 -26.47 -35.69
C ARG A 34 3.04 -27.26 -34.57
N THR A 35 3.15 -28.57 -34.60
CA THR A 35 2.68 -29.44 -33.51
C THR A 35 3.59 -29.24 -32.30
N VAL A 36 3.14 -28.45 -31.32
CA VAL A 36 3.86 -28.28 -30.05
C VAL A 36 3.40 -29.40 -29.11
N LYS A 37 4.34 -30.20 -28.58
CA LYS A 37 4.02 -31.22 -27.58
C LYS A 37 3.74 -30.55 -26.23
N MET A 38 2.53 -30.71 -25.72
CA MET A 38 2.14 -30.21 -24.40
C MET A 38 2.56 -31.17 -23.28
N GLN A 39 2.70 -30.63 -22.05
CA GLN A 39 3.04 -31.42 -20.86
C GLN A 39 1.85 -32.23 -20.35
N GLY A 40 0.63 -31.71 -20.50
CA GLY A 40 -0.63 -32.33 -20.06
C GLY A 40 -1.70 -32.31 -21.15
N GLN A 41 -2.97 -32.45 -20.78
CA GLN A 41 -4.09 -32.51 -21.74
C GLN A 41 -4.67 -31.14 -22.11
N LEU A 42 -4.30 -30.07 -21.40
CA LEU A 42 -4.56 -28.68 -21.81
C LEU A 42 -3.48 -28.16 -22.78
N GLY A 43 -3.33 -26.84 -22.87
CA GLY A 43 -2.40 -26.14 -23.74
C GLY A 43 -1.02 -25.89 -23.15
N LYS A 44 -0.34 -24.90 -23.72
CA LYS A 44 1.01 -24.49 -23.32
C LYS A 44 0.98 -23.77 -21.98
N VAL A 45 2.09 -23.83 -21.27
CA VAL A 45 2.31 -23.06 -20.04
C VAL A 45 2.98 -21.74 -20.40
N ILE A 46 2.36 -20.62 -20.03
CA ILE A 46 2.91 -19.27 -20.19
C ILE A 46 3.28 -18.74 -18.81
N VAL A 47 4.58 -18.58 -18.54
CA VAL A 47 5.07 -17.97 -17.30
C VAL A 47 5.03 -16.45 -17.42
N ASN A 48 4.62 -15.77 -16.35
CA ASN A 48 4.48 -14.30 -16.29
C ASN A 48 3.66 -13.72 -17.47
N PRO A 49 2.41 -14.19 -17.68
CA PRO A 49 1.64 -13.89 -18.89
C PRO A 49 1.47 -12.38 -19.15
N TYR A 50 1.36 -11.58 -18.08
CA TYR A 50 1.16 -10.12 -18.16
C TYR A 50 2.41 -9.31 -17.80
N LYS A 51 3.58 -9.96 -17.71
CA LYS A 51 4.91 -9.37 -17.50
C LYS A 51 5.19 -8.70 -16.15
N VAL A 52 4.19 -8.47 -15.30
CA VAL A 52 4.36 -7.77 -14.01
C VAL A 52 4.36 -8.70 -12.78
N ALA A 53 3.97 -9.98 -12.91
CA ALA A 53 3.87 -10.91 -11.78
C ALA A 53 4.67 -12.21 -12.07
N PRO A 54 6.01 -12.20 -11.93
CA PRO A 54 6.87 -13.24 -12.51
C PRO A 54 6.74 -14.64 -11.92
N LEU A 55 6.13 -14.77 -10.73
CA LEU A 55 5.87 -16.05 -10.06
C LEU A 55 4.45 -16.55 -10.27
N THR A 56 3.90 -16.23 -11.44
CA THR A 56 2.61 -16.69 -11.90
C THR A 56 2.75 -17.34 -13.28
N ALA A 57 1.78 -18.16 -13.66
CA ALA A 57 1.68 -18.73 -15.00
C ALA A 57 0.22 -18.94 -15.39
N VAL A 58 -0.05 -19.13 -16.68
CA VAL A 58 -1.34 -19.64 -17.17
C VAL A 58 -1.08 -20.91 -17.97
N ILE A 59 -1.90 -21.94 -17.73
CA ILE A 59 -1.96 -23.13 -18.58
C ILE A 59 -3.09 -22.92 -19.56
N ASP A 60 -2.78 -22.63 -20.81
CA ASP A 60 -3.78 -22.28 -21.83
C ASP A 60 -4.83 -23.39 -21.96
N SER A 61 -6.08 -23.00 -22.21
CA SER A 61 -7.18 -23.94 -22.47
C SER A 61 -6.97 -24.77 -23.74
N ASP A 62 -6.24 -24.22 -24.73
CA ASP A 62 -6.11 -24.81 -26.08
C ASP A 62 -7.49 -25.11 -26.71
N GLY A 63 -8.46 -24.23 -26.46
CA GLY A 63 -9.84 -24.36 -26.91
C GLY A 63 -10.67 -25.43 -26.16
N LYS A 64 -10.13 -26.04 -25.10
CA LYS A 64 -10.83 -27.03 -24.28
C LYS A 64 -11.58 -26.35 -23.13
N ILE A 65 -12.67 -26.97 -22.71
CA ILE A 65 -13.46 -26.50 -21.57
C ILE A 65 -13.18 -27.43 -20.39
N ALA A 66 -12.37 -26.93 -19.44
CA ALA A 66 -12.13 -27.58 -18.17
C ALA A 66 -13.11 -27.07 -17.12
N THR A 67 -13.57 -27.95 -16.24
CA THR A 67 -14.49 -27.63 -15.14
C THR A 67 -14.02 -28.31 -13.85
N ASP A 68 -14.55 -27.90 -12.70
CA ASP A 68 -14.19 -28.47 -11.38
C ASP A 68 -12.67 -28.45 -11.13
N ILE A 69 -12.06 -27.30 -11.43
CA ILE A 69 -10.60 -27.15 -11.47
C ILE A 69 -10.07 -26.90 -10.05
N SER A 70 -9.11 -27.72 -9.64
CA SER A 70 -8.32 -27.59 -8.43
C SER A 70 -6.84 -27.55 -8.78
N VAL A 71 -6.14 -26.55 -8.25
CA VAL A 71 -4.70 -26.36 -8.47
C VAL A 71 -3.97 -26.55 -7.15
N THR A 72 -2.88 -27.32 -7.18
CA THR A 72 -1.92 -27.42 -6.08
C THR A 72 -0.51 -27.15 -6.58
N VAL A 73 0.07 -26.01 -6.18
CA VAL A 73 1.50 -25.74 -6.33
C VAL A 73 2.23 -26.42 -5.19
N LEU A 74 3.00 -27.47 -5.52
CA LEU A 74 3.68 -28.28 -4.51
C LEU A 74 4.83 -27.51 -3.85
N GLY A 75 4.94 -27.69 -2.54
CA GLY A 75 6.06 -27.24 -1.73
C GLY A 75 7.37 -27.86 -2.20
N LYS A 76 8.46 -27.12 -2.01
CA LYS A 76 9.82 -27.66 -2.17
C LYS A 76 9.99 -28.94 -1.31
N PRO A 77 10.73 -29.96 -1.78
CA PRO A 77 11.07 -31.12 -0.97
C PRO A 77 11.68 -30.69 0.37
N ASN A 78 11.42 -31.47 1.42
CA ASN A 78 11.96 -31.26 2.79
C ASN A 78 11.39 -30.03 3.53
N GLY A 79 10.10 -29.75 3.37
CA GLY A 79 9.37 -28.84 4.26
C GLY A 79 8.82 -27.57 3.63
N GLY A 80 8.79 -27.47 2.30
CA GLY A 80 8.06 -26.41 1.60
C GLY A 80 6.54 -26.51 1.82
N GLN A 81 5.85 -25.38 1.64
CA GLN A 81 4.41 -25.26 1.82
C GLN A 81 3.67 -25.41 0.49
N ASP A 82 2.70 -26.33 0.44
CA ASP A 82 1.76 -26.43 -0.67
C ASP A 82 0.83 -25.20 -0.69
N ILE A 83 0.50 -24.70 -1.88
CA ILE A 83 -0.57 -23.72 -2.07
C ILE A 83 -1.66 -24.37 -2.92
N THR A 84 -2.85 -24.50 -2.36
CA THR A 84 -4.02 -25.10 -3.03
C THR A 84 -5.16 -24.10 -3.11
N TYR A 85 -5.84 -24.08 -4.26
CA TYR A 85 -7.04 -23.26 -4.50
C TYR A 85 -7.87 -23.85 -5.64
N LYS A 86 -9.13 -23.43 -5.70
CA LYS A 86 -10.04 -23.72 -6.82
C LYS A 86 -10.01 -22.59 -7.83
N VAL A 87 -10.32 -22.92 -9.08
CA VAL A 87 -10.52 -21.97 -10.17
C VAL A 87 -11.98 -22.09 -10.63
N SER A 88 -12.72 -20.98 -10.58
CA SER A 88 -14.10 -20.92 -11.09
C SER A 88 -14.13 -21.02 -12.62
N ASP A 89 -15.30 -21.36 -13.16
CA ASP A 89 -15.50 -21.37 -14.62
C ASP A 89 -15.26 -19.98 -15.22
N ALA A 90 -15.66 -18.91 -14.50
CA ALA A 90 -15.43 -17.54 -14.96
C ALA A 90 -13.94 -17.16 -14.95
N ALA A 91 -13.19 -17.54 -13.91
CA ALA A 91 -11.73 -17.32 -13.88
C ALA A 91 -11.00 -18.11 -14.98
N PHE A 92 -11.46 -19.33 -15.28
CA PHE A 92 -10.90 -20.11 -16.40
C PHE A 92 -11.15 -19.43 -17.75
N LEU A 93 -12.35 -18.86 -17.94
CA LEU A 93 -12.69 -18.12 -19.16
C LEU A 93 -11.91 -16.80 -19.27
N ASP A 94 -11.80 -16.05 -18.18
CA ASP A 94 -11.11 -14.75 -18.12
C ASP A 94 -9.63 -14.89 -18.52
N HIS A 95 -8.96 -15.92 -17.98
CA HIS A 95 -7.57 -16.21 -18.30
C HIS A 95 -7.36 -17.10 -19.53
N ALA A 96 -8.45 -17.48 -20.23
CA ALA A 96 -8.44 -18.44 -21.32
C ALA A 96 -7.68 -19.75 -21.01
N GLY A 97 -7.71 -20.19 -19.75
CA GLY A 97 -6.85 -21.24 -19.21
C GLY A 97 -6.86 -21.28 -17.68
N VAL A 98 -6.02 -22.14 -17.10
CA VAL A 98 -5.90 -22.29 -15.64
C VAL A 98 -4.86 -21.29 -15.11
N PRO A 99 -5.24 -20.29 -14.30
CA PRO A 99 -4.30 -19.40 -13.65
C PRO A 99 -3.54 -20.13 -12.55
N ILE A 100 -2.22 -19.98 -12.55
CA ILE A 100 -1.28 -20.58 -11.60
C ILE A 100 -0.62 -19.46 -10.80
N PHE A 101 -1.02 -19.36 -9.54
CA PHE A 101 -0.48 -18.50 -8.50
C PHE A 101 0.35 -19.30 -7.48
N GLY A 102 1.38 -18.67 -6.89
CA GLY A 102 2.09 -19.20 -5.73
C GLY A 102 3.40 -19.94 -6.07
N LEU A 103 4.00 -19.70 -7.23
CA LEU A 103 5.23 -20.36 -7.64
C LEU A 103 6.43 -19.87 -6.80
N TYR A 104 7.39 -20.75 -6.55
CA TYR A 104 8.70 -20.37 -6.03
C TYR A 104 9.53 -19.71 -7.14
N ASP A 105 10.42 -18.81 -6.76
CA ASP A 105 11.35 -18.16 -7.68
C ASP A 105 12.61 -19.00 -7.95
N GLY A 106 13.20 -18.87 -9.14
CA GLY A 106 14.43 -19.57 -9.53
C GLY A 106 14.34 -21.09 -9.42
N TYR A 107 13.13 -21.65 -9.56
CA TYR A 107 12.85 -23.04 -9.21
C TYR A 107 12.01 -23.74 -10.27
N LEU A 108 12.24 -25.04 -10.44
CA LEU A 108 11.39 -25.91 -11.25
C LEU A 108 10.19 -26.36 -10.42
N ASN A 109 9.14 -25.54 -10.42
CA ASN A 109 7.92 -25.79 -9.71
C ASN A 109 7.18 -27.01 -10.28
N HIS A 110 6.53 -27.77 -9.40
CA HIS A 110 5.65 -28.87 -9.78
C HIS A 110 4.23 -28.50 -9.39
N VAL A 111 3.34 -28.46 -10.38
CA VAL A 111 1.97 -27.98 -10.21
C VAL A 111 1.00 -29.08 -10.63
N LYS A 112 0.20 -29.56 -9.68
CA LYS A 112 -0.88 -30.50 -9.93
C LYS A 112 -2.14 -29.73 -10.31
N VAL A 113 -2.83 -30.19 -11.34
CA VAL A 113 -4.11 -29.66 -11.76
C VAL A 113 -5.08 -30.82 -11.93
N ASP A 114 -6.10 -30.83 -11.09
CA ASP A 114 -7.20 -31.79 -11.13
C ASP A 114 -8.42 -31.08 -11.71
N TYR A 115 -9.03 -31.66 -12.74
CA TYR A 115 -10.14 -31.04 -13.47
C TYR A 115 -10.96 -32.07 -14.25
N LYS A 116 -12.07 -31.64 -14.84
CA LYS A 116 -12.89 -32.47 -15.72
C LYS A 116 -12.84 -31.97 -17.16
N LEU A 117 -12.59 -32.87 -18.10
CA LEU A 117 -12.77 -32.67 -19.54
C LEU A 117 -13.91 -33.56 -20.04
N ASN A 118 -14.95 -32.97 -20.62
CA ASN A 118 -16.13 -33.70 -21.10
C ASN A 118 -16.72 -34.65 -20.04
N GLY A 119 -16.73 -34.20 -18.78
CA GLY A 119 -17.22 -34.96 -17.62
C GLY A 119 -16.27 -36.04 -17.08
N LYS A 120 -15.09 -36.26 -17.68
CA LYS A 120 -14.08 -37.22 -17.21
C LYS A 120 -13.01 -36.54 -16.38
N GLU A 121 -12.65 -37.14 -15.25
CA GLU A 121 -11.56 -36.66 -14.40
C GLU A 121 -10.21 -36.77 -15.11
N VAL A 122 -9.42 -35.71 -14.95
CA VAL A 122 -8.06 -35.58 -15.47
C VAL A 122 -7.18 -35.07 -14.35
N HIS A 123 -5.99 -35.68 -14.24
CA HIS A 123 -4.96 -35.33 -13.27
C HIS A 123 -3.66 -35.08 -14.02
N ASP A 124 -3.28 -33.82 -14.18
CA ASP A 124 -2.02 -33.45 -14.83
C ASP A 124 -1.03 -32.88 -13.82
N THR A 125 0.26 -33.12 -14.05
CA THR A 125 1.35 -32.46 -13.31
C THR A 125 2.25 -31.71 -14.27
N TYR A 126 2.32 -30.40 -14.10
CA TYR A 126 3.12 -29.49 -14.92
C TYR A 126 4.42 -29.13 -14.22
N LYS A 127 5.51 -29.05 -15.00
CA LYS A 127 6.80 -28.53 -14.55
C LYS A 127 6.97 -27.11 -15.08
N ILE A 128 7.12 -26.15 -14.17
CA ILE A 128 7.13 -24.72 -14.49
C ILE A 128 8.40 -24.08 -13.91
N LEU A 129 9.35 -23.74 -14.77
CA LEU A 129 10.58 -23.04 -14.37
C LEU A 129 10.32 -21.53 -14.28
N THR A 130 10.68 -20.93 -13.15
CA THR A 130 10.64 -19.48 -12.93
C THR A 130 12.05 -18.89 -12.91
N ASN A 131 12.15 -17.61 -13.25
CA ASN A 131 13.39 -16.86 -13.04
C ASN A 131 13.60 -16.58 -11.54
N PRO A 132 14.85 -16.37 -11.08
CA PRO A 132 15.12 -15.87 -9.74
C PRO A 132 14.41 -14.53 -9.48
N PHE A 133 14.07 -14.27 -8.22
CA PHE A 133 13.45 -13.02 -7.77
C PHE A 133 14.19 -11.80 -8.32
N GLN A 134 13.47 -10.90 -8.96
CA GLN A 134 14.05 -9.69 -9.53
C GLN A 134 13.63 -8.49 -8.69
N THR A 135 14.61 -7.61 -8.44
CA THR A 135 14.41 -6.35 -7.75
C THR A 135 15.36 -5.33 -8.34
N ARG A 136 15.12 -4.05 -8.08
CA ARG A 136 16.09 -3.01 -8.41
C ARG A 136 17.37 -3.23 -7.62
N ILE A 137 18.49 -3.17 -8.33
CA ILE A 137 19.84 -3.13 -7.78
C ILE A 137 20.35 -1.70 -7.95
N VAL A 138 20.53 -1.02 -6.82
CA VAL A 138 21.10 0.33 -6.73
C VAL A 138 22.46 0.26 -6.03
N ASP A 139 23.23 1.33 -6.06
CA ASP A 139 24.47 1.44 -5.28
C ASP A 139 24.22 1.15 -3.79
N GLY A 140 25.10 0.36 -3.18
CA GLY A 140 24.98 -0.07 -1.78
C GLY A 140 23.99 -1.20 -1.50
N LYS A 141 23.30 -1.76 -2.51
CA LYS A 141 22.49 -2.99 -2.37
C LYS A 141 23.34 -4.23 -2.71
N PHE A 142 23.50 -5.12 -1.74
CA PHE A 142 24.27 -6.36 -1.79
C PHE A 142 23.39 -7.62 -1.75
N GLU A 143 22.12 -7.50 -1.39
CA GLU A 143 21.17 -8.59 -1.31
C GLU A 143 20.07 -8.44 -2.36
N GLN A 144 19.87 -9.51 -3.15
CA GLN A 144 18.82 -9.54 -4.16
C GLN A 144 17.45 -9.80 -3.54
N LYS A 145 17.38 -10.54 -2.44
CA LYS A 145 16.13 -10.93 -1.78
C LYS A 145 16.13 -10.45 -0.33
N PRO A 146 15.01 -9.88 0.17
CA PRO A 146 14.78 -9.75 1.59
C PRO A 146 14.85 -11.13 2.27
N LYS A 147 15.31 -11.14 3.53
CA LYS A 147 15.39 -12.35 4.35
C LYS A 147 14.18 -12.43 5.26
N VAL A 148 13.70 -13.66 5.44
CA VAL A 148 12.59 -13.98 6.33
C VAL A 148 13.03 -15.04 7.31
N GLU A 149 12.97 -14.74 8.60
CA GLU A 149 13.18 -15.67 9.69
C GLU A 149 11.83 -16.02 10.31
N VAL A 150 11.40 -17.27 10.18
CA VAL A 150 10.17 -17.77 10.80
C VAL A 150 10.47 -18.25 12.20
N LYS A 151 9.88 -17.61 13.21
CA LYS A 151 10.13 -17.90 14.62
C LYS A 151 9.05 -18.80 15.24
N LYS A 152 7.78 -18.59 14.87
CA LYS A 152 6.65 -19.38 15.37
C LYS A 152 5.58 -19.57 14.30
N VAL A 153 5.05 -20.78 14.22
CA VAL A 153 3.86 -21.12 13.43
C VAL A 153 3.04 -22.11 14.25
N ALA A 154 1.91 -21.67 14.77
CA ALA A 154 0.98 -22.52 15.51
C ALA A 154 0.18 -23.41 14.55
N LYS A 155 -0.36 -24.50 15.09
CA LYS A 155 -1.25 -25.40 14.34
C LYS A 155 -2.45 -24.62 13.79
N GLY A 156 -2.74 -24.78 12.51
CA GLY A 156 -3.80 -24.06 11.80
C GLY A 156 -3.33 -22.79 11.08
N PHE A 157 -2.08 -22.36 11.26
CA PHE A 157 -1.50 -21.17 10.62
C PHE A 157 -0.52 -21.52 9.49
N GLU A 158 -0.26 -22.81 9.23
CA GLU A 158 0.75 -23.29 8.29
C GLU A 158 0.50 -22.85 6.84
N ASN A 159 -0.74 -22.50 6.50
CA ASN A 159 -1.13 -22.08 5.15
C ASN A 159 -1.24 -20.57 4.97
N ARG A 160 -0.81 -19.77 5.96
CA ARG A 160 -0.84 -18.31 5.85
C ARG A 160 0.16 -17.82 4.79
N LEU A 161 -0.20 -16.70 4.17
CA LEU A 161 0.58 -16.01 3.16
C LEU A 161 0.44 -14.51 3.43
N TYR A 162 1.55 -13.79 3.44
CA TYR A 162 1.56 -12.36 3.79
C TYR A 162 2.18 -11.56 2.67
N MET A 163 1.41 -10.63 2.10
CA MET A 163 1.96 -9.60 1.22
C MET A 163 2.68 -8.55 2.06
N VAL A 164 3.89 -8.21 1.67
CA VAL A 164 4.77 -7.25 2.33
C VAL A 164 5.08 -6.11 1.37
N THR A 165 4.96 -4.89 1.87
CA THR A 165 5.39 -3.68 1.15
C THR A 165 6.68 -3.18 1.79
N LEU A 166 7.82 -3.33 1.10
CA LEU A 166 9.12 -2.80 1.51
C LEU A 166 9.42 -1.51 0.75
N MET A 167 9.83 -0.45 1.45
CA MET A 167 10.20 0.81 0.84
C MET A 167 11.56 0.68 0.14
N GLY A 168 11.59 0.89 -1.17
CA GLY A 168 12.78 0.76 -2.01
C GLY A 168 13.67 2.01 -2.00
N SER A 169 14.72 1.96 -2.81
CA SER A 169 15.70 3.04 -3.02
C SER A 169 15.74 3.45 -4.50
N ALA A 170 16.02 4.72 -4.77
CA ALA A 170 16.10 5.27 -6.12
C ALA A 170 17.52 5.71 -6.44
N ASP A 171 17.94 5.51 -7.69
CA ASP A 171 19.22 6.01 -8.21
C ASP A 171 19.20 7.54 -8.39
N TYR A 172 18.04 8.09 -8.81
CA TYR A 172 17.84 9.51 -9.06
C TYR A 172 16.70 10.04 -8.20
N LYS A 173 16.92 11.21 -7.57
CA LYS A 173 15.94 11.88 -6.70
C LYS A 173 15.85 13.39 -7.00
N ASP A 174 16.00 13.76 -8.26
CA ASP A 174 16.26 15.15 -8.65
C ASP A 174 14.98 15.96 -8.95
N LEU A 175 13.80 15.32 -8.91
CA LEU A 175 12.53 15.96 -9.21
C LEU A 175 11.79 16.39 -7.94
N ALA A 176 11.17 17.57 -8.00
CA ALA A 176 10.22 18.03 -7.01
C ALA A 176 9.21 18.98 -7.68
N TRP A 177 8.11 19.30 -7.00
CA TRP A 177 7.24 20.37 -7.47
C TRP A 177 7.88 21.71 -7.13
N PHE A 178 8.08 22.55 -8.14
CA PHE A 178 8.64 23.88 -7.97
C PHE A 178 7.62 24.98 -8.28
N LYS A 179 7.65 26.03 -7.45
CA LYS A 179 6.91 27.27 -7.69
C LYS A 179 7.68 28.44 -7.08
N ASN A 180 7.89 29.51 -7.86
CA ASN A 180 8.65 30.70 -7.43
C ASN A 180 9.98 30.34 -6.75
N ASP A 181 10.76 29.45 -7.38
CA ASP A 181 12.07 28.96 -6.92
C ASP A 181 12.06 28.28 -5.55
N LYS A 182 10.89 27.79 -5.09
CA LYS A 182 10.74 27.00 -3.88
C LYS A 182 10.13 25.64 -4.19
N ILE A 183 10.47 24.65 -3.37
CA ILE A 183 9.81 23.34 -3.37
C ILE A 183 8.44 23.49 -2.72
N HIS A 184 7.45 22.80 -3.28
CA HIS A 184 6.08 22.72 -2.76
C HIS A 184 5.62 21.26 -2.78
N GLY A 185 4.57 20.95 -2.03
CA GLY A 185 4.01 19.60 -2.03
C GLY A 185 5.01 18.59 -1.43
N ALA A 186 4.87 17.33 -1.84
CA ALA A 186 5.75 16.23 -1.45
C ALA A 186 6.24 15.47 -2.70
N GLY A 187 6.46 16.18 -3.81
CA GLY A 187 6.90 15.60 -5.08
C GLY A 187 8.30 14.97 -5.04
N GLU A 188 9.06 15.24 -3.98
CA GLU A 188 10.38 14.65 -3.69
C GLU A 188 10.31 13.19 -3.20
N TRP A 189 9.10 12.67 -2.91
CA TRP A 189 8.88 11.27 -2.57
C TRP A 189 8.95 10.38 -3.80
N LEU A 190 10.16 10.25 -4.35
CA LEU A 190 10.41 9.66 -5.65
C LEU A 190 10.73 8.18 -5.59
N GLU A 191 11.03 7.59 -4.44
CA GLU A 191 11.57 6.22 -4.36
C GLU A 191 10.56 5.10 -4.68
N PRO A 192 11.00 3.96 -5.25
CA PRO A 192 10.11 2.83 -5.54
C PRO A 192 9.73 2.05 -4.28
N SER A 193 9.04 0.94 -4.47
CA SER A 193 8.75 -0.04 -3.43
C SER A 193 8.97 -1.45 -3.97
N GLU A 194 9.19 -2.40 -3.08
CA GLU A 194 9.32 -3.82 -3.38
C GLU A 194 8.12 -4.53 -2.75
N ILE A 195 7.33 -5.22 -3.57
CA ILE A 195 6.10 -5.88 -3.13
C ILE A 195 6.26 -7.38 -3.36
N TYR A 196 6.16 -8.17 -2.30
CA TYR A 196 6.31 -9.62 -2.37
C TYR A 196 5.40 -10.31 -1.35
N MET A 197 5.11 -11.59 -1.57
CA MET A 197 4.38 -12.42 -0.61
C MET A 197 5.29 -13.49 -0.03
N VAL A 198 5.22 -13.68 1.29
CA VAL A 198 6.00 -14.68 2.03
C VAL A 198 5.08 -15.71 2.66
N ASP A 199 5.45 -16.98 2.55
CA ASP A 199 4.75 -18.09 3.21
C ASP A 199 5.32 -18.38 4.60
N THR A 200 4.73 -19.36 5.32
CA THR A 200 5.16 -19.70 6.68
C THR A 200 6.46 -20.51 6.75
N LYS A 201 7.12 -20.72 5.61
CA LYS A 201 8.48 -21.26 5.52
C LYS A 201 9.50 -20.18 5.20
N GLY A 202 9.07 -18.93 5.12
CA GLY A 202 9.91 -17.77 4.80
C GLY A 202 10.25 -17.68 3.31
N GLU A 203 9.52 -18.39 2.45
CA GLU A 203 9.77 -18.42 1.01
C GLU A 203 8.90 -17.39 0.29
N ILE A 204 9.47 -16.74 -0.73
CA ILE A 204 8.73 -15.80 -1.58
C ILE A 204 7.89 -16.59 -2.58
N ARG A 205 6.57 -16.36 -2.57
CA ARG A 205 5.57 -17.08 -3.40
C ARG A 205 4.89 -16.23 -4.45
N TRP A 206 5.14 -14.92 -4.42
CA TRP A 206 4.66 -13.96 -5.40
C TRP A 206 5.46 -12.67 -5.25
N TYR A 207 5.63 -11.90 -6.32
CA TYR A 207 6.08 -10.51 -6.25
C TYR A 207 5.57 -9.71 -7.44
N LEU A 208 5.46 -8.40 -7.24
CA LEU A 208 5.16 -7.43 -8.29
C LEU A 208 6.49 -6.90 -8.84
N ASP A 209 6.72 -7.02 -10.14
CA ASP A 209 7.84 -6.35 -10.82
C ASP A 209 7.56 -4.84 -10.88
N THR A 210 7.99 -4.13 -9.83
CA THR A 210 7.73 -2.70 -9.68
C THR A 210 8.52 -1.84 -10.67
N GLU A 211 9.54 -2.38 -11.35
CA GLU A 211 10.24 -1.69 -12.43
C GLU A 211 9.33 -1.38 -13.62
N GLN A 212 8.25 -2.15 -13.80
CA GLN A 212 7.27 -1.91 -14.87
C GLN A 212 6.43 -0.65 -14.65
N PHE A 213 6.43 -0.11 -13.43
CA PHE A 213 5.63 1.05 -13.01
C PHE A 213 6.50 2.28 -12.71
N TYR A 214 7.82 2.12 -12.73
CA TYR A 214 8.74 3.12 -12.22
C TYR A 214 9.75 3.60 -13.27
N ASP A 215 9.86 4.91 -13.46
CA ASP A 215 10.91 5.53 -14.26
C ASP A 215 12.23 5.62 -13.47
N LYS A 216 13.06 4.58 -13.64
CA LYS A 216 14.36 4.48 -12.97
C LYS A 216 15.34 5.58 -13.32
N TYR A 217 15.12 6.32 -14.41
CA TYR A 217 16.00 7.41 -14.82
C TYR A 217 15.60 8.76 -14.22
N GLY A 218 14.53 8.82 -13.43
CA GLY A 218 14.10 10.04 -12.74
C GLY A 218 13.75 11.18 -13.70
N ARG A 219 13.20 10.89 -14.89
CA ARG A 219 12.88 11.88 -15.92
C ARG A 219 11.41 12.25 -15.93
N ASN A 220 10.54 11.37 -15.43
CA ASN A 220 9.10 11.57 -15.37
C ASN A 220 8.56 11.39 -13.94
N ILE A 221 8.22 12.49 -13.27
CA ILE A 221 7.63 12.48 -11.91
C ILE A 221 6.30 11.71 -11.83
N ASP A 222 5.58 11.54 -12.94
CA ASP A 222 4.33 10.78 -12.95
C ASP A 222 4.55 9.27 -12.79
N ASP A 223 5.75 8.79 -13.10
CA ASP A 223 6.16 7.39 -13.04
C ASP A 223 7.20 7.17 -11.94
N THR A 224 7.29 8.04 -10.94
CA THR A 224 8.15 7.84 -9.77
C THR A 224 7.30 7.70 -8.51
N GLY A 225 7.98 7.45 -7.39
CA GLY A 225 7.37 7.39 -6.08
C GLY A 225 6.96 5.99 -5.62
N ARG A 226 6.38 5.98 -4.42
CA ARG A 226 6.25 4.76 -3.61
C ARG A 226 4.90 4.11 -3.82
N ILE A 227 4.88 2.79 -4.03
CA ILE A 227 3.67 2.00 -3.86
C ILE A 227 3.47 1.78 -2.36
N MET A 228 2.39 2.32 -1.80
CA MET A 228 2.17 2.32 -0.35
C MET A 228 0.92 1.55 0.06
N SER A 229 -0.23 1.94 -0.48
CA SER A 229 -1.49 1.24 -0.23
C SER A 229 -1.63 0.11 -1.24
N ILE A 230 -1.87 -1.10 -0.76
CA ILE A 230 -2.31 -2.23 -1.59
C ILE A 230 -3.51 -2.85 -0.89
N ASN A 231 -4.65 -2.82 -1.57
CA ASN A 231 -5.90 -3.43 -1.14
C ASN A 231 -6.25 -4.55 -2.10
N MET A 232 -6.57 -5.73 -1.57
CA MET A 232 -7.23 -6.76 -2.35
C MET A 232 -8.73 -6.46 -2.43
N LEU A 233 -9.29 -6.60 -3.62
CA LEU A 233 -10.72 -6.53 -3.85
C LEU A 233 -11.35 -7.93 -3.71
N ASP A 234 -12.67 -7.98 -3.57
CA ASP A 234 -13.40 -9.24 -3.38
C ASP A 234 -13.23 -10.23 -4.56
N ASN A 235 -12.88 -9.73 -5.74
CA ASN A 235 -12.60 -10.54 -6.93
C ASN A 235 -11.12 -10.93 -7.07
N GLY A 236 -10.28 -10.69 -6.07
CA GLY A 236 -8.85 -11.03 -6.10
C GLY A 236 -7.95 -10.00 -6.80
N ASP A 237 -8.51 -8.92 -7.34
CA ASP A 237 -7.72 -7.82 -7.90
C ASP A 237 -6.98 -7.03 -6.81
N LEU A 238 -5.87 -6.42 -7.20
CA LEU A 238 -5.11 -5.46 -6.44
C LEU A 238 -5.48 -4.03 -6.85
N LEU A 239 -5.93 -3.22 -5.89
CA LEU A 239 -5.96 -1.77 -5.99
C LEU A 239 -4.76 -1.19 -5.25
N PHE A 240 -3.92 -0.45 -5.96
CA PHE A 240 -2.76 0.21 -5.35
C PHE A 240 -2.46 1.55 -5.99
N ALA A 241 -1.58 2.33 -5.37
CA ALA A 241 -1.26 3.65 -5.86
C ALA A 241 0.19 4.04 -5.61
N GLN A 242 0.71 4.87 -6.52
CA GLN A 242 2.09 5.34 -6.60
C GLN A 242 2.08 6.83 -6.96
N SER A 243 2.24 7.69 -5.95
CA SER A 243 2.39 9.15 -6.09
C SER A 243 1.36 9.82 -7.00
N GLN A 244 1.60 9.91 -8.31
CA GLN A 244 0.73 10.60 -9.25
C GLN A 244 -0.28 9.69 -9.94
N LYS A 245 -0.20 8.38 -9.69
CA LYS A 245 -1.03 7.35 -10.32
C LYS A 245 -1.65 6.37 -9.32
N TYR A 246 -2.74 5.76 -9.75
CA TYR A 246 -3.37 4.63 -9.07
C TYR A 246 -3.79 3.58 -10.11
N PHE A 247 -3.84 2.33 -9.67
CA PHE A 247 -3.81 1.15 -10.53
C PHE A 247 -4.76 0.09 -10.01
N ARG A 248 -5.40 -0.63 -10.94
CA ARG A 248 -6.09 -1.88 -10.65
C ARG A 248 -5.55 -2.97 -11.55
N TYR A 249 -5.02 -4.02 -10.94
CA TYR A 249 -4.45 -5.17 -11.64
C TYR A 249 -4.97 -6.45 -11.02
N SER A 250 -5.17 -7.51 -11.82
CA SER A 250 -5.36 -8.84 -11.26
C SER A 250 -4.09 -9.31 -10.56
N LEU A 251 -4.20 -10.30 -9.68
CA LEU A 251 -3.03 -10.90 -9.03
C LEU A 251 -2.07 -11.58 -10.03
N MET A 252 -2.58 -11.97 -11.20
CA MET A 252 -1.80 -12.50 -12.33
C MET A 252 -1.04 -11.40 -13.07
N GLY A 253 -1.32 -10.13 -12.78
CA GLY A 253 -0.67 -8.98 -13.38
C GLY A 253 -1.43 -8.37 -14.55
N GLU A 254 -2.68 -8.77 -14.80
CA GLU A 254 -3.48 -8.19 -15.86
C GLU A 254 -3.93 -6.78 -15.48
N LYS A 255 -3.70 -5.80 -16.36
CA LYS A 255 -4.08 -4.41 -16.11
C LYS A 255 -5.57 -4.21 -16.40
N SER A 256 -6.35 -3.88 -15.37
CA SER A 256 -7.68 -3.29 -15.53
C SER A 256 -7.56 -1.81 -15.86
N PHE A 257 -6.85 -1.03 -15.03
CA PHE A 257 -6.52 0.36 -15.34
C PHE A 257 -5.21 0.84 -14.71
N SER A 258 -4.65 1.90 -15.30
CA SER A 258 -3.59 2.74 -14.74
C SER A 258 -3.97 4.20 -15.00
N ARG A 259 -4.18 4.98 -13.94
CA ARG A 259 -4.76 6.32 -14.05
C ARG A 259 -3.91 7.35 -13.35
N LYS A 260 -3.72 8.49 -14.00
CA LYS A 260 -3.18 9.70 -13.38
C LYS A 260 -4.23 10.35 -12.50
N LEU A 261 -3.79 10.98 -11.42
CA LEU A 261 -4.65 11.83 -10.60
C LEU A 261 -5.33 12.94 -11.43
N PRO A 262 -6.57 13.31 -11.09
CA PRO A 262 -7.23 14.48 -11.69
C PRO A 262 -6.38 15.74 -11.47
N ARG A 263 -6.37 16.66 -12.46
CA ARG A 263 -5.41 17.78 -12.57
C ARG A 263 -5.26 18.69 -11.34
N GLY A 264 -6.24 18.72 -10.45
CA GLY A 264 -6.23 19.53 -9.24
C GLY A 264 -5.45 18.92 -8.08
N TYR A 265 -5.01 17.66 -8.22
CA TYR A 265 -4.43 16.87 -7.15
C TYR A 265 -3.10 16.25 -7.55
N VAL A 266 -2.24 16.04 -6.56
CA VAL A 266 -0.92 15.39 -6.67
C VAL A 266 -0.65 14.58 -5.40
N ASP A 267 0.47 13.87 -5.38
CA ASP A 267 1.09 13.30 -4.16
C ASP A 267 0.16 12.35 -3.40
N LEU A 268 -0.51 11.47 -4.14
CA LEU A 268 -1.22 10.34 -3.56
C LEU A 268 -0.21 9.44 -2.86
N SER A 269 -0.34 9.33 -1.56
CA SER A 269 0.45 8.39 -0.77
C SER A 269 -0.42 7.78 0.33
N HIS A 270 0.12 6.78 1.01
CA HIS A 270 -0.47 6.07 2.13
C HIS A 270 -1.75 5.26 1.86
N GLU A 271 -2.79 5.85 1.28
CA GLU A 271 -4.09 5.16 1.13
C GLU A 271 -4.81 5.43 -0.20
N ALA A 272 -5.19 4.33 -0.86
CA ALA A 272 -6.18 4.26 -1.93
C ALA A 272 -7.20 3.18 -1.55
N MET A 273 -8.31 3.59 -0.94
CA MET A 273 -9.29 2.69 -0.34
C MET A 273 -10.43 2.38 -1.32
N PRO A 274 -10.73 1.11 -1.62
CA PRO A 274 -11.90 0.74 -2.41
C PRO A 274 -13.19 0.94 -1.62
N MET A 275 -14.27 1.30 -2.31
CA MET A 275 -15.60 1.45 -1.72
C MET A 275 -16.59 0.41 -2.26
N PRO A 276 -17.63 0.04 -1.48
CA PRO A 276 -18.65 -0.94 -1.91
C PRO A 276 -19.45 -0.55 -3.16
N ASN A 277 -19.49 0.72 -3.52
CA ASN A 277 -20.17 1.25 -4.71
C ASN A 277 -19.27 1.28 -5.96
N GLY A 278 -18.08 0.66 -5.92
CA GLY A 278 -17.11 0.68 -7.02
C GLY A 278 -16.23 1.94 -7.06
N HIS A 279 -16.50 2.94 -6.22
CA HIS A 279 -15.68 4.14 -6.11
C HIS A 279 -14.40 3.87 -5.30
N MET A 280 -13.51 4.86 -5.25
CA MET A 280 -12.28 4.81 -4.48
C MET A 280 -12.07 6.12 -3.71
N LEU A 281 -11.63 6.02 -2.46
CA LEU A 281 -11.15 7.16 -1.67
C LEU A 281 -9.64 7.24 -1.77
N LEU A 282 -9.13 8.38 -2.24
CA LEU A 282 -7.71 8.60 -2.47
C LEU A 282 -7.21 9.71 -1.54
N ARG A 283 -6.16 9.44 -0.75
CA ARG A 283 -5.50 10.46 0.05
C ARG A 283 -4.51 11.24 -0.81
N VAL A 284 -4.75 12.53 -1.02
CA VAL A 284 -4.00 13.37 -1.97
C VAL A 284 -3.55 14.69 -1.35
N ALA A 285 -2.79 15.46 -2.12
CA ALA A 285 -2.53 16.88 -1.93
C ALA A 285 -3.29 17.69 -2.98
N LYS A 286 -3.64 18.94 -2.66
CA LYS A 286 -4.31 19.87 -3.58
C LYS A 286 -3.32 20.89 -4.12
N LYS A 287 -3.23 21.00 -5.45
CA LYS A 287 -2.35 21.94 -6.14
C LYS A 287 -2.87 23.37 -6.04
N ASP A 288 -1.96 24.34 -6.08
CA ASP A 288 -2.27 25.78 -6.20
C ASP A 288 -3.33 26.29 -5.22
N TYR A 289 -3.37 25.69 -4.03
CA TYR A 289 -4.32 25.96 -2.97
C TYR A 289 -4.09 27.34 -2.39
N ARG A 290 -5.17 28.12 -2.23
CA ARG A 290 -5.10 29.48 -1.70
C ARG A 290 -4.97 29.42 -0.18
N ILE A 291 -3.84 29.85 0.36
CA ILE A 291 -3.57 29.73 1.79
C ILE A 291 -4.47 30.72 2.54
N PRO A 292 -5.34 30.24 3.45
CA PRO A 292 -6.26 31.12 4.13
C PRO A 292 -5.55 32.17 4.99
N GLY A 293 -6.02 33.41 4.92
CA GLY A 293 -5.44 34.54 5.64
C GLY A 293 -4.17 35.12 4.99
N THR A 294 -3.70 34.58 3.86
CA THR A 294 -2.53 35.11 3.15
C THR A 294 -2.83 35.35 1.66
N LYS A 295 -1.87 35.93 0.92
CA LYS A 295 -1.93 36.07 -0.54
C LYS A 295 -1.33 34.87 -1.28
N ASP A 296 -0.81 33.89 -0.55
CA ASP A 296 0.00 32.82 -1.09
C ASP A 296 -0.82 31.70 -1.72
N ARG A 297 -0.15 30.94 -2.58
CA ARG A 297 -0.66 29.67 -3.08
C ARG A 297 0.41 28.59 -2.95
N ALA A 298 0.05 27.45 -2.36
CA ALA A 298 0.94 26.30 -2.25
C ALA A 298 0.20 24.99 -2.56
N THR A 299 0.97 23.94 -2.84
CA THR A 299 0.43 22.57 -2.82
C THR A 299 0.28 22.14 -1.36
N THR A 300 -0.88 21.60 -1.00
CA THR A 300 -1.15 21.12 0.36
C THR A 300 -0.43 19.81 0.66
N ILE A 301 -0.44 19.30 1.90
CA ILE A 301 0.36 18.12 2.28
C ILE A 301 -0.51 17.12 3.02
N ARG A 302 -0.89 16.03 2.34
CA ARG A 302 -1.53 14.83 2.93
C ARG A 302 -2.75 15.15 3.81
N ASP A 303 -3.57 16.09 3.37
CA ASP A 303 -4.64 16.71 4.14
C ASP A 303 -5.95 16.82 3.35
N VAL A 304 -6.03 16.12 2.22
CA VAL A 304 -7.23 16.02 1.39
C VAL A 304 -7.50 14.56 1.06
N VAL A 305 -8.78 14.17 1.12
CA VAL A 305 -9.26 12.89 0.58
C VAL A 305 -10.27 13.18 -0.53
N ILE A 306 -10.11 12.57 -1.69
CA ILE A 306 -11.07 12.66 -2.79
C ILE A 306 -11.76 11.32 -3.00
N GLU A 307 -13.04 11.36 -3.35
CA GLU A 307 -13.76 10.21 -3.87
C GLU A 307 -13.74 10.27 -5.40
N VAL A 308 -13.28 9.20 -6.04
CA VAL A 308 -13.33 9.04 -7.49
C VAL A 308 -14.24 7.89 -7.87
N ASP A 309 -15.00 8.06 -8.94
CA ASP A 309 -15.82 6.98 -9.49
C ASP A 309 -15.00 5.96 -10.29
N GLU A 310 -15.67 4.93 -10.80
CA GLU A 310 -15.05 3.92 -11.65
C GLU A 310 -14.45 4.46 -12.95
N GLY A 311 -14.80 5.68 -13.39
CA GLY A 311 -14.18 6.36 -14.53
C GLY A 311 -12.96 7.21 -14.15
N GLY A 312 -12.70 7.39 -12.86
CA GLY A 312 -11.63 8.24 -12.33
C GLY A 312 -12.01 9.72 -12.22
N ARG A 313 -13.32 10.04 -12.27
CA ARG A 313 -13.84 11.40 -12.09
C ARG A 313 -14.03 11.67 -10.61
N VAL A 314 -13.64 12.85 -10.14
CA VAL A 314 -13.88 13.26 -8.74
C VAL A 314 -15.36 13.53 -8.55
N VAL A 315 -15.98 12.81 -7.60
CA VAL A 315 -17.40 12.97 -7.25
C VAL A 315 -17.59 13.63 -5.89
N ASP A 316 -16.59 13.59 -5.01
CA ASP A 316 -16.59 14.31 -3.74
C ASP A 316 -15.17 14.62 -3.24
N GLU A 317 -15.06 15.58 -2.31
CA GLU A 317 -13.79 16.04 -1.71
C GLU A 317 -13.96 16.33 -0.21
N PHE A 318 -13.14 15.69 0.61
CA PHE A 318 -12.93 16.01 2.02
C PHE A 318 -11.66 16.84 2.18
N ASP A 319 -11.83 18.15 2.19
CA ASP A 319 -10.75 19.13 2.37
C ASP A 319 -10.53 19.42 3.86
N PHE A 320 -9.59 18.72 4.50
CA PHE A 320 -9.37 18.85 5.94
C PHE A 320 -8.78 20.21 6.35
N ASN A 321 -8.22 20.96 5.40
CA ASN A 321 -7.83 22.35 5.63
C ASN A 321 -9.01 23.27 5.94
N LYS A 322 -10.24 22.87 5.57
CA LYS A 322 -11.49 23.57 5.90
C LYS A 322 -12.27 22.87 7.01
N ILE A 323 -12.24 21.53 7.04
CA ILE A 323 -13.02 20.74 8.01
C ILE A 323 -12.49 20.91 9.43
N MET A 324 -11.16 20.88 9.60
CA MET A 324 -10.54 20.87 10.94
C MET A 324 -10.24 22.27 11.47
N GLY A 325 -10.30 23.29 10.63
CA GLY A 325 -9.91 24.67 10.97
C GLY A 325 -9.74 25.50 9.71
N ASN A 326 -9.09 26.66 9.83
CA ASN A 326 -8.75 27.51 8.69
C ASN A 326 -7.32 28.02 8.87
N ASN A 327 -6.32 27.24 8.43
CA ASN A 327 -4.88 27.52 8.56
C ASN A 327 -4.35 27.62 10.01
N VAL A 328 -5.17 27.27 11.02
CA VAL A 328 -4.77 27.22 12.43
C VAL A 328 -5.08 25.82 12.95
N PHE A 329 -4.04 25.04 13.21
CA PHE A 329 -4.13 23.65 13.61
C PHE A 329 -3.39 23.43 14.92
N ARG A 330 -3.82 22.41 15.67
CA ARG A 330 -3.18 21.98 16.91
C ARG A 330 -1.72 21.59 16.63
N LYS A 331 -0.80 22.06 17.47
CA LYS A 331 0.65 21.82 17.33
C LYS A 331 1.20 20.78 18.30
N ASP A 332 0.45 20.45 19.34
CA ASP A 332 0.97 19.82 20.55
C ASP A 332 1.60 18.45 20.29
N LEU A 333 1.02 17.65 19.40
CA LEU A 333 1.64 16.38 19.00
C LEU A 333 2.89 16.60 18.13
N ILE A 334 2.90 17.61 17.25
CA ILE A 334 4.06 17.93 16.38
C ILE A 334 5.27 18.32 17.23
N VAL A 335 5.07 19.13 18.27
CA VAL A 335 6.14 19.55 19.19
C VAL A 335 6.72 18.35 19.95
N GLY A 336 5.90 17.34 20.24
CA GLY A 336 6.32 16.12 20.93
C GLY A 336 6.98 15.06 20.04
N LEU A 337 7.14 15.27 18.73
CA LEU A 337 7.72 14.26 17.82
C LEU A 337 9.24 14.13 17.96
N ASP A 338 9.75 12.94 17.64
CA ASP A 338 11.19 12.70 17.45
C ASP A 338 11.61 13.26 16.08
N ALA A 339 12.44 14.30 16.08
CA ALA A 339 12.88 14.96 14.86
C ALA A 339 13.62 14.01 13.90
N ARG A 340 14.18 12.90 14.42
CA ARG A 340 14.91 11.91 13.61
C ARG A 340 14.02 11.00 12.78
N ALA A 341 12.73 10.92 13.10
CA ALA A 341 11.80 9.98 12.46
C ALA A 341 10.43 10.65 12.20
N VAL A 342 10.42 11.62 11.29
CA VAL A 342 9.19 12.30 10.87
C VAL A 342 8.69 11.66 9.57
N CYS A 343 7.80 10.68 9.72
CA CYS A 343 7.30 9.84 8.62
C CYS A 343 8.42 9.02 7.95
N LEU A 344 8.63 9.09 6.63
CA LEU A 344 9.74 8.37 5.98
C LEU A 344 11.02 9.19 5.89
N ASN A 345 11.02 10.44 6.38
CA ASN A 345 12.22 11.26 6.47
C ASN A 345 12.96 10.87 7.75
N VAL A 346 14.02 10.07 7.59
CA VAL A 346 14.89 9.64 8.68
C VAL A 346 16.19 10.42 8.62
N ASP A 347 16.45 11.22 9.65
CA ASP A 347 17.71 11.95 9.84
C ASP A 347 18.20 11.75 11.27
N MET A 348 19.21 10.91 11.44
CA MET A 348 19.72 10.57 12.77
C MET A 348 20.40 11.74 13.50
N ASN A 349 20.68 12.85 12.80
CA ASN A 349 21.30 14.06 13.37
C ASN A 349 20.27 15.15 13.75
N ALA A 350 18.99 14.97 13.45
CA ALA A 350 17.97 15.97 13.74
C ALA A 350 17.70 16.10 15.24
N GLU A 351 17.71 17.32 15.77
CA GLU A 351 17.58 17.59 17.22
C GLU A 351 16.19 18.09 17.64
N HIS A 352 15.54 18.94 16.86
CA HIS A 352 14.25 19.55 17.21
C HIS A 352 13.38 19.82 15.98
N ILE A 353 12.06 19.87 16.19
CA ILE A 353 11.10 20.29 15.16
C ILE A 353 10.74 21.76 15.35
N GLU A 354 10.99 22.57 14.33
CA GLU A 354 10.53 23.96 14.32
C GLU A 354 9.03 24.02 13.95
N VAL A 355 8.22 24.57 14.84
CA VAL A 355 6.81 24.88 14.56
C VAL A 355 6.65 26.40 14.50
N SER A 356 6.72 26.93 13.28
CA SER A 356 6.54 28.36 13.02
C SER A 356 5.90 28.60 11.65
N ASP A 357 5.40 29.81 11.44
CA ASP A 357 4.92 30.30 10.15
C ASP A 357 6.06 30.61 9.16
N LYS A 358 7.32 30.61 9.64
CA LYS A 358 8.53 30.84 8.84
C LYS A 358 9.03 29.58 8.14
N VAL A 359 8.68 28.40 8.64
CA VAL A 359 8.95 27.12 7.97
C VAL A 359 8.43 27.23 6.53
N PRO A 360 9.18 26.84 5.48
CA PRO A 360 8.67 26.94 4.11
C PRO A 360 7.43 26.04 3.89
N TYR A 361 6.66 26.33 2.83
CA TYR A 361 5.68 25.36 2.34
C TYR A 361 6.41 24.13 1.79
N GLY A 362 5.78 22.97 1.86
CA GLY A 362 6.41 21.68 1.50
C GLY A 362 6.25 20.64 2.59
N ASP A 363 6.94 19.51 2.44
CA ASP A 363 6.83 18.36 3.34
C ASP A 363 7.59 18.54 4.67
N HIS A 364 7.25 19.60 5.41
CA HIS A 364 7.80 19.90 6.73
C HIS A 364 6.73 19.73 7.80
N ALA A 365 7.05 18.99 8.87
CA ALA A 365 6.17 18.91 10.04
C ALA A 365 6.09 20.26 10.73
N SER A 366 4.97 20.95 10.56
CA SER A 366 4.66 22.22 11.21
C SER A 366 3.15 22.46 11.06
N THR A 367 2.66 23.49 11.71
CA THR A 367 1.28 23.94 11.55
C THR A 367 1.08 24.79 10.29
N GLY A 368 -0.16 24.81 9.81
CA GLY A 368 -0.61 25.64 8.69
C GLY A 368 -0.77 24.87 7.38
N THR A 369 -1.70 25.34 6.55
CA THR A 369 -1.99 24.78 5.23
C THR A 369 -0.77 24.94 4.32
N GLY A 370 -0.46 23.90 3.55
CA GLY A 370 0.77 23.86 2.73
C GLY A 370 2.00 23.31 3.46
N ARG A 371 1.84 22.91 4.72
CA ARG A 371 2.82 22.14 5.50
C ARG A 371 2.21 20.82 5.96
N ASN A 372 3.03 19.91 6.46
CA ASN A 372 2.62 18.57 6.89
C ASN A 372 1.94 18.59 8.28
N TRP A 373 0.82 19.31 8.40
CA TRP A 373 0.14 19.55 9.69
C TRP A 373 -0.75 18.38 10.13
N ALA A 374 -1.35 17.64 9.18
CA ALA A 374 -2.27 16.53 9.46
C ALA A 374 -1.57 15.18 9.29
N HIS A 375 -0.98 14.98 8.11
CA HIS A 375 -0.37 13.74 7.70
C HIS A 375 -1.35 12.55 7.73
N ILE A 376 -2.40 12.61 6.90
CA ILE A 376 -3.38 11.53 6.79
C ILE A 376 -2.71 10.29 6.22
N ASN A 377 -2.74 9.19 6.97
CA ASN A 377 -2.05 7.95 6.63
C ASN A 377 -2.93 6.69 6.57
N SER A 378 -4.21 6.80 6.88
CA SER A 378 -5.19 5.76 6.59
C SER A 378 -6.59 6.37 6.40
N ILE A 379 -7.42 5.66 5.65
CA ILE A 379 -8.83 5.97 5.43
C ILE A 379 -9.62 4.70 5.75
N SER A 380 -10.78 4.86 6.40
CA SER A 380 -11.78 3.81 6.57
C SER A 380 -13.17 4.38 6.25
N TYR A 381 -13.89 3.78 5.31
CA TYR A 381 -15.24 4.16 4.94
C TYR A 381 -16.27 3.45 5.84
N ASP A 382 -17.15 4.23 6.47
CA ASP A 382 -18.29 3.72 7.22
C ASP A 382 -19.56 3.80 6.37
N LYS A 383 -19.94 2.65 5.80
CA LYS A 383 -21.13 2.53 4.96
C LYS A 383 -22.45 2.75 5.72
N SER A 384 -22.45 2.71 7.05
CA SER A 384 -23.70 2.79 7.82
C SER A 384 -24.26 4.22 7.92
N ASP A 385 -23.41 5.22 7.75
CA ASP A 385 -23.77 6.65 7.82
C ASP A 385 -23.07 7.51 6.75
N ASP A 386 -22.51 6.89 5.72
CA ASP A 386 -21.80 7.52 4.59
C ASP A 386 -20.73 8.53 5.06
N SER A 387 -19.76 8.02 5.81
CA SER A 387 -18.72 8.84 6.42
C SER A 387 -17.34 8.20 6.29
N ILE A 388 -16.31 8.97 6.59
CA ILE A 388 -14.92 8.49 6.59
C ILE A 388 -14.29 8.67 7.96
N ILE A 389 -13.48 7.70 8.36
CA ILE A 389 -12.59 7.75 9.50
C ILE A 389 -11.17 7.87 8.94
N VAL A 390 -10.42 8.86 9.40
CA VAL A 390 -9.04 9.08 8.98
C VAL A 390 -8.10 9.06 10.17
N SER A 391 -6.95 8.42 9.98
CA SER A 391 -5.82 8.58 10.88
C SER A 391 -4.95 9.74 10.42
N MET A 392 -4.84 10.78 11.25
CA MET A 392 -3.95 11.90 11.05
C MET A 392 -2.76 11.74 12.00
N ARG A 393 -1.58 11.38 11.47
CA ARG A 393 -0.38 11.11 12.30
C ARG A 393 -0.08 12.25 13.28
N HIS A 394 -0.32 13.50 12.88
CA HIS A 394 0.06 14.68 13.66
C HIS A 394 -1.10 15.27 14.48
N GLN A 395 -2.29 14.67 14.46
CA GLN A 395 -3.49 15.23 15.11
C GLN A 395 -4.27 14.21 15.95
N GLY A 396 -4.42 12.97 15.48
CA GLY A 396 -5.25 11.93 16.09
C GLY A 396 -6.14 11.23 15.06
N ILE A 397 -7.20 10.55 15.52
CA ILE A 397 -8.16 9.87 14.62
C ILE A 397 -9.46 10.68 14.57
N VAL A 398 -10.00 10.90 13.38
CA VAL A 398 -11.16 11.77 13.18
C VAL A 398 -12.19 11.07 12.29
N LYS A 399 -13.48 11.14 12.66
CA LYS A 399 -14.59 10.77 11.77
C LYS A 399 -15.27 12.02 11.22
N VAL A 400 -15.51 12.03 9.90
CA VAL A 400 -16.16 13.12 9.17
C VAL A 400 -17.27 12.57 8.29
N GLY A 401 -18.47 13.15 8.40
CA GLY A 401 -19.61 12.75 7.57
C GLY A 401 -19.54 13.31 6.16
N ARG A 402 -20.40 12.80 5.26
CA ARG A 402 -20.60 13.36 3.92
C ARG A 402 -20.90 14.86 3.90
N ASP A 403 -21.54 15.34 4.96
CA ASP A 403 -21.82 16.76 5.24
C ASP A 403 -20.58 17.61 5.54
N LYS A 404 -19.38 17.00 5.54
CA LYS A 404 -18.08 17.62 5.85
C LYS A 404 -17.97 18.11 7.30
N VAL A 405 -18.80 17.56 8.19
CA VAL A 405 -18.79 17.89 9.62
C VAL A 405 -18.07 16.81 10.41
N VAL A 406 -17.16 17.23 11.30
CA VAL A 406 -16.52 16.35 12.27
C VAL A 406 -17.58 15.76 13.21
N LYS A 407 -17.67 14.44 13.22
CA LYS A 407 -18.57 13.67 14.09
C LYS A 407 -17.93 13.45 15.45
N TRP A 408 -16.71 12.94 15.46
CA TRP A 408 -15.92 12.76 16.68
C TRP A 408 -14.41 12.78 16.40
N ILE A 409 -13.63 12.97 17.47
CA ILE A 409 -12.17 12.96 17.50
C ILE A 409 -11.72 12.00 18.63
N LEU A 410 -10.82 11.08 18.31
CA LEU A 410 -10.12 10.22 19.25
C LEU A 410 -8.67 10.73 19.38
N ALA A 411 -8.45 11.61 20.34
CA ALA A 411 -7.18 12.22 20.69
C ALA A 411 -7.25 12.88 22.09
N PRO A 412 -6.12 13.13 22.77
CA PRO A 412 -6.08 13.97 23.95
C PRO A 412 -6.74 15.35 23.74
N ASN A 413 -7.48 15.83 24.74
CA ASN A 413 -8.09 17.18 24.71
C ASN A 413 -7.09 18.27 25.11
N VAL A 414 -6.06 18.46 24.29
CA VAL A 414 -5.00 19.46 24.49
C VAL A 414 -4.79 20.24 23.20
N GLY A 415 -4.83 21.57 23.25
CA GLY A 415 -4.52 22.46 22.12
C GLY A 415 -5.60 22.56 21.03
N TRP A 416 -6.75 21.90 21.22
CA TRP A 416 -7.88 21.98 20.30
C TRP A 416 -8.65 23.30 20.45
N THR A 417 -9.26 23.75 19.36
CA THR A 417 -10.21 24.86 19.42
C THR A 417 -11.46 24.45 20.20
N LYS A 418 -12.20 25.44 20.73
CA LYS A 418 -13.43 25.18 21.50
C LYS A 418 -14.43 24.28 20.77
N ASP A 419 -14.53 24.40 19.45
CA ASP A 419 -15.47 23.60 18.66
C ASP A 419 -14.97 22.19 18.42
N MET A 420 -13.66 22.00 18.20
CA MET A 420 -13.08 20.66 18.08
C MET A 420 -13.02 19.92 19.42
N SER A 421 -12.77 20.61 20.54
CA SER A 421 -12.82 20.01 21.88
C SER A 421 -14.17 19.38 22.22
N LYS A 422 -15.29 19.91 21.69
CA LYS A 422 -16.63 19.32 21.87
C LYS A 422 -16.81 17.99 21.13
N LYS A 423 -15.94 17.68 20.17
CA LYS A 423 -15.98 16.47 19.35
C LYS A 423 -15.11 15.36 19.93
N ILE A 424 -14.33 15.64 20.98
CA ILE A 424 -13.43 14.66 21.55
C ILE A 424 -14.22 13.63 22.35
N LEU A 425 -13.95 12.35 22.08
CA LEU A 425 -14.57 11.23 22.78
C LEU A 425 -14.10 11.19 24.23
N THR A 426 -15.02 10.85 25.14
CA THR A 426 -14.73 10.68 26.56
C THR A 426 -14.28 9.24 26.84
N PRO A 427 -13.08 9.00 27.37
CA PRO A 427 -12.64 7.66 27.75
C PRO A 427 -13.49 7.10 28.90
N VAL A 428 -13.91 5.85 28.76
CA VAL A 428 -14.69 5.12 29.77
C VAL A 428 -14.10 3.73 30.01
N ASP A 429 -14.30 3.21 31.22
CA ASP A 429 -13.93 1.85 31.60
C ASP A 429 -14.89 0.80 31.00
N VAL A 430 -14.66 -0.48 31.35
CA VAL A 430 -15.50 -1.61 30.89
C VAL A 430 -16.96 -1.50 31.30
N ASN A 431 -17.27 -0.75 32.37
CA ASN A 431 -18.60 -0.52 32.91
C ASN A 431 -19.22 0.79 32.41
N GLY A 432 -18.52 1.54 31.55
CA GLY A 432 -18.98 2.83 31.03
C GLY A 432 -18.75 4.01 31.99
N LYS A 433 -17.99 3.82 33.08
CA LYS A 433 -17.61 4.92 33.98
C LYS A 433 -16.50 5.75 33.35
N LYS A 434 -16.66 7.06 33.36
CA LYS A 434 -15.64 8.02 32.88
C LYS A 434 -14.30 7.79 33.59
N LEU A 435 -13.23 7.69 32.80
CA LEU A 435 -11.86 7.59 33.28
C LEU A 435 -11.31 8.97 33.64
N ASN A 436 -10.37 9.00 34.60
CA ASN A 436 -9.67 10.23 34.96
C ASN A 436 -8.45 10.41 34.04
N CYS A 437 -8.63 11.25 33.02
CA CYS A 437 -7.59 11.61 32.08
C CYS A 437 -7.25 13.09 32.20
N GLU A 438 -5.98 13.38 32.49
CA GLU A 438 -5.45 14.73 32.61
C GLU A 438 -4.45 14.98 31.47
N ARG A 439 -4.62 16.12 30.79
CA ARG A 439 -3.84 16.45 29.58
C ARG A 439 -3.92 15.33 28.54
N ALA A 440 -2.87 14.51 28.45
CA ALA A 440 -2.70 13.46 27.46
C ALA A 440 -2.47 12.07 28.05
N SER A 441 -2.63 11.90 29.37
CA SER A 441 -2.51 10.62 30.05
C SER A 441 -3.76 10.31 30.88
N CYS A 442 -3.96 9.04 31.22
CA CYS A 442 -5.05 8.57 32.08
C CYS A 442 -4.47 7.82 33.30
N SER A 443 -5.13 7.97 34.45
CA SER A 443 -4.73 7.36 35.72
C SER A 443 -5.60 6.14 36.05
N ASP A 444 -5.03 5.17 36.78
CA ASP A 444 -5.71 3.96 37.25
C ASP A 444 -6.40 3.14 36.14
N THR A 445 -5.79 3.08 34.95
CA THR A 445 -6.33 2.37 33.79
C THR A 445 -5.25 1.98 32.79
N ASP A 446 -5.52 0.94 32.00
CA ASP A 446 -4.73 0.58 30.82
C ASP A 446 -5.12 1.36 29.56
N PHE A 447 -6.18 2.18 29.63
CA PHE A 447 -6.54 3.06 28.53
C PHE A 447 -5.41 4.03 28.24
N ASP A 448 -5.01 4.09 26.97
CA ASP A 448 -4.15 5.14 26.46
C ASP A 448 -4.65 5.61 25.10
N TRP A 449 -4.32 6.85 24.75
CA TRP A 449 -4.58 7.37 23.41
C TRP A 449 -3.61 6.74 22.40
N ALA A 450 -3.92 6.92 21.13
CA ALA A 450 -3.00 6.57 20.05
C ALA A 450 -2.22 7.82 19.63
N PHE A 451 -0.92 7.69 19.43
CA PHE A 451 -0.02 8.77 19.06
C PHE A 451 0.76 8.37 17.82
N THR A 452 0.85 9.30 16.86
CA THR A 452 1.49 9.08 15.55
C THR A 452 1.02 7.82 14.82
N GLN A 453 -0.23 7.46 15.07
CA GLN A 453 -0.82 6.16 14.73
C GLN A 453 -1.08 5.95 13.24
N HIS A 454 -1.25 4.68 12.87
CA HIS A 454 -1.56 4.21 11.52
C HIS A 454 -2.75 3.24 11.52
N THR A 455 -3.29 3.00 10.32
CA THR A 455 -4.32 2.00 10.02
C THR A 455 -5.50 2.01 10.99
N ALA A 456 -6.06 3.20 11.26
CA ALA A 456 -7.27 3.35 12.05
C ALA A 456 -8.47 2.91 11.20
N TRP A 457 -8.76 1.61 11.22
CA TRP A 457 -9.76 0.96 10.38
C TRP A 457 -10.90 0.39 11.20
N LEU A 458 -12.10 0.41 10.63
CA LEU A 458 -13.23 -0.35 11.17
C LEU A 458 -12.85 -1.84 11.22
N SER A 459 -12.83 -2.38 12.43
CA SER A 459 -12.49 -3.76 12.69
C SER A 459 -13.72 -4.65 12.45
N PRO A 460 -13.60 -5.75 11.68
CA PRO A 460 -14.68 -6.71 11.50
C PRO A 460 -15.01 -7.50 12.78
N ARG A 461 -14.24 -7.34 13.87
CA ARG A 461 -14.58 -7.86 15.20
C ARG A 461 -15.81 -7.17 15.80
N GLY A 462 -16.07 -5.93 15.40
CA GLY A 462 -17.30 -5.21 15.72
C GLY A 462 -18.38 -5.40 14.67
N LYS A 463 -19.66 -5.36 15.07
CA LYS A 463 -20.78 -5.32 14.11
C LYS A 463 -20.79 -4.01 13.30
N ASN A 464 -20.29 -2.92 13.88
CA ASN A 464 -20.21 -1.58 13.28
C ASN A 464 -21.55 -1.02 12.77
N VAL A 465 -22.68 -1.44 13.37
CA VAL A 465 -24.03 -1.00 13.01
C VAL A 465 -24.49 0.12 13.95
N GLY A 466 -25.17 1.12 13.37
CA GLY A 466 -25.68 2.26 14.12
C GLY A 466 -24.55 3.10 14.71
N HIS A 467 -24.66 3.46 15.99
CA HIS A 467 -23.73 4.34 16.70
C HIS A 467 -22.53 3.62 17.33
N MET A 468 -22.43 2.29 17.22
CA MET A 468 -21.33 1.53 17.80
C MET A 468 -20.28 1.21 16.74
N LYS A 469 -19.03 1.61 16.97
CA LYS A 469 -17.90 1.38 16.05
C LYS A 469 -16.75 0.72 16.78
N THR A 470 -16.19 -0.32 16.20
CA THR A 470 -14.96 -0.95 16.68
C THR A 470 -13.84 -0.62 15.71
N LEU A 471 -12.74 -0.06 16.21
CA LEU A 471 -11.56 0.30 15.44
C LEU A 471 -10.37 -0.56 15.85
N SER A 472 -9.62 -1.05 14.87
CA SER A 472 -8.24 -1.49 15.06
C SER A 472 -7.30 -0.33 14.69
N VAL A 473 -6.27 -0.10 15.49
CA VAL A 473 -5.31 1.00 15.29
C VAL A 473 -3.91 0.50 15.61
N PHE A 474 -2.94 0.80 14.76
CA PHE A 474 -1.52 0.64 15.11
C PHE A 474 -1.04 1.94 15.73
N ASP A 475 -0.86 1.95 17.04
CA ASP A 475 -0.34 3.08 17.79
C ASP A 475 1.20 3.02 17.81
N ASN A 476 1.83 3.80 16.92
CA ASN A 476 3.29 3.87 16.82
C ASN A 476 3.91 4.35 18.13
N GLY A 477 3.32 5.36 18.77
CA GLY A 477 3.70 5.80 20.11
C GLY A 477 4.77 6.90 20.18
N ASP A 478 5.23 7.44 19.05
CA ASP A 478 6.07 8.64 19.08
C ASP A 478 5.25 9.85 19.55
N GLY A 479 5.84 10.69 20.41
CA GLY A 479 5.15 11.81 21.05
C GLY A 479 4.00 11.37 21.98
N ARG A 480 4.07 10.15 22.53
CA ARG A 480 3.15 9.69 23.58
C ARG A 480 3.12 10.70 24.73
N ASN A 481 1.93 10.98 25.25
CA ASN A 481 1.67 12.05 26.21
C ASN A 481 1.98 13.49 25.71
N LEU A 482 2.22 13.67 24.40
CA LEU A 482 2.58 14.93 23.76
C LEU A 482 3.96 15.46 24.16
N GLU A 483 4.87 14.55 24.51
CA GLU A 483 6.24 14.84 24.89
C GLU A 483 7.18 13.71 24.47
N GLN A 484 8.49 13.98 24.50
CA GLN A 484 9.50 12.94 24.41
C GLN A 484 9.78 12.39 25.83
N PRO A 485 9.91 11.07 26.01
CA PRO A 485 10.24 10.50 27.31
C PRO A 485 11.66 10.89 27.74
N ALA A 486 11.93 10.78 29.04
CA ALA A 486 13.26 11.05 29.60
C ALA A 486 14.33 10.13 28.99
N PHE A 487 14.00 8.85 28.78
CA PHE A 487 14.83 7.89 28.07
C PHE A 487 14.12 7.46 26.79
N LYS A 488 14.84 7.47 25.66
CA LYS A 488 14.27 7.06 24.37
C LYS A 488 13.80 5.61 24.39
N GLU A 489 14.44 4.75 25.19
CA GLU A 489 14.11 3.34 25.39
C GLU A 489 12.76 3.12 26.08
N ASP A 490 12.15 4.16 26.67
CA ASP A 490 10.80 4.08 27.25
C ASP A 490 9.69 4.12 26.17
N LYS A 491 10.05 4.35 24.90
CA LYS A 491 9.10 4.31 23.79
C LYS A 491 8.69 2.87 23.46
N TYR A 492 7.42 2.71 23.09
CA TYR A 492 6.84 1.44 22.66
C TYR A 492 5.69 1.69 21.68
N SER A 493 5.48 0.71 20.81
CA SER A 493 4.34 0.65 19.89
C SER A 493 3.35 -0.40 20.34
N ARG A 494 2.10 -0.29 19.90
CA ARG A 494 1.06 -1.28 20.20
C ARG A 494 0.03 -1.37 19.09
N ALA A 495 -0.50 -2.56 18.87
CA ALA A 495 -1.81 -2.71 18.26
C ALA A 495 -2.86 -2.52 19.36
N VAL A 496 -3.93 -1.76 19.07
CA VAL A 496 -4.98 -1.45 20.03
C VAL A 496 -6.35 -1.51 19.38
N GLU A 497 -7.34 -1.99 20.13
CA GLU A 497 -8.76 -1.93 19.76
C GLU A 497 -9.51 -0.90 20.61
N PHE A 498 -10.28 -0.05 19.93
CA PHE A 498 -11.23 0.87 20.56
C PHE A 498 -12.66 0.54 20.15
N VAL A 499 -13.59 0.62 21.10
CA VAL A 499 -15.03 0.62 20.87
C VAL A 499 -15.57 2.01 21.17
N ILE A 500 -16.15 2.63 20.16
CA ILE A 500 -16.73 3.97 20.20
C ILE A 500 -18.25 3.85 20.22
N ASP A 501 -18.86 4.60 21.14
CA ASP A 501 -20.29 4.88 21.14
C ASP A 501 -20.48 6.34 20.69
N GLU A 502 -20.88 6.51 19.43
CA GLU A 502 -21.04 7.81 18.77
C GLU A 502 -22.24 8.59 19.32
N LYS A 503 -23.23 7.90 19.90
CA LYS A 503 -24.40 8.53 20.49
C LYS A 503 -24.05 9.18 21.82
N ASN A 504 -23.28 8.47 22.64
CA ASN A 504 -22.86 8.94 23.96
C ASN A 504 -21.53 9.70 23.93
N MET A 505 -20.85 9.75 22.79
CA MET A 505 -19.53 10.36 22.61
C MET A 505 -18.48 9.79 23.57
N THR A 506 -18.48 8.46 23.73
CA THR A 506 -17.56 7.74 24.60
C THR A 506 -16.68 6.77 23.83
N VAL A 507 -15.49 6.50 24.35
CA VAL A 507 -14.57 5.49 23.81
C VAL A 507 -14.07 4.57 24.90
N LYS A 508 -14.03 3.28 24.62
CA LYS A 508 -13.48 2.24 25.48
C LYS A 508 -12.34 1.54 24.75
N GLN A 509 -11.19 1.38 25.41
CA GLN A 509 -10.16 0.47 24.93
C GLN A 509 -10.52 -0.95 25.35
N THR A 510 -10.57 -1.88 24.40
CA THR A 510 -11.05 -3.26 24.64
C THR A 510 -9.96 -4.31 24.48
N TRP A 511 -8.84 -3.96 23.84
CA TRP A 511 -7.72 -4.87 23.64
C TRP A 511 -6.44 -4.10 23.31
N GLN A 512 -5.27 -4.66 23.65
CA GLN A 512 -3.97 -4.18 23.18
C GLN A 512 -2.91 -5.30 23.17
N PHE A 513 -1.87 -5.11 22.37
CA PHE A 513 -0.68 -5.96 22.32
C PHE A 513 0.55 -5.16 21.86
N GLY A 514 1.74 -5.45 22.40
CA GLY A 514 3.01 -4.89 21.95
C GLY A 514 3.68 -3.92 22.93
N LYS A 515 2.93 -3.36 23.89
CA LYS A 515 3.49 -2.49 24.95
C LYS A 515 4.58 -3.19 25.74
N GLU A 516 4.35 -4.45 26.07
CA GLU A 516 5.26 -5.33 26.79
C GLU A 516 6.52 -5.73 26.00
N LYS A 517 6.55 -5.45 24.68
CA LYS A 517 7.72 -5.71 23.83
C LYS A 517 8.73 -4.56 23.85
N GLY A 518 8.33 -3.38 24.32
CA GLY A 518 9.21 -2.24 24.56
C GLY A 518 9.97 -1.76 23.33
N TRP A 519 11.18 -1.24 23.58
CA TRP A 519 12.04 -0.58 22.60
C TRP A 519 12.43 -1.45 21.40
N ASP A 520 12.63 -2.75 21.59
CA ASP A 520 13.09 -3.64 20.52
C ASP A 520 12.04 -3.82 19.41
N TRP A 521 10.75 -3.67 19.73
CA TRP A 521 9.65 -3.78 18.78
C TRP A 521 9.04 -2.40 18.44
N TYR A 522 9.58 -1.33 19.02
CA TYR A 522 9.11 0.03 18.74
C TYR A 522 9.30 0.37 17.26
N SER A 523 8.19 0.72 16.61
CA SER A 523 8.12 1.15 15.22
C SER A 523 7.63 2.61 15.15
N PRO A 524 8.53 3.59 15.07
CA PRO A 524 8.16 5.01 15.12
C PRO A 524 7.29 5.47 13.94
N VAL A 525 7.31 4.72 12.84
CA VAL A 525 6.66 5.08 11.58
C VAL A 525 6.07 3.85 10.90
N THR A 526 5.25 4.08 9.87
CA THR A 526 4.57 3.04 9.06
C THR A 526 3.75 2.08 9.92
N SER A 527 3.79 0.77 9.61
CA SER A 527 3.16 -0.32 10.36
C SER A 527 1.66 -0.44 10.12
N SER A 528 1.09 -1.59 10.50
CA SER A 528 -0.32 -1.89 10.30
C SER A 528 -0.85 -2.89 11.33
N THR A 529 -2.15 -2.80 11.60
CA THR A 529 -2.89 -3.87 12.27
C THR A 529 -4.30 -4.00 11.72
N HIS A 530 -4.74 -5.25 11.54
CA HIS A 530 -6.09 -5.59 11.11
C HIS A 530 -6.53 -6.91 11.75
N TYR A 531 -7.85 -7.09 11.89
CA TYR A 531 -8.42 -8.29 12.48
C TYR A 531 -8.79 -9.31 11.40
N GLU A 532 -8.27 -10.53 11.53
CA GLU A 532 -8.47 -11.63 10.62
C GLU A 532 -9.64 -12.51 11.09
N THR A 533 -10.73 -12.49 10.33
CA THR A 533 -11.98 -13.16 10.72
C THR A 533 -11.94 -14.68 10.62
N ASP A 534 -11.08 -15.23 9.77
CA ASP A 534 -10.96 -16.68 9.53
C ASP A 534 -10.17 -17.38 10.64
N THR A 535 -9.18 -16.70 11.21
CA THR A 535 -8.35 -17.21 12.33
C THR A 535 -8.77 -16.63 13.68
N GLY A 536 -9.53 -15.55 13.68
CA GLY A 536 -9.97 -14.85 14.89
C GLY A 536 -8.84 -14.08 15.59
N THR A 537 -7.77 -13.72 14.88
CA THR A 537 -6.53 -13.11 15.38
C THR A 537 -6.35 -11.68 14.85
N TYR A 538 -5.47 -10.90 15.47
CA TYR A 538 -4.94 -9.68 14.86
C TYR A 538 -3.69 -9.99 14.06
N ASN A 539 -3.69 -9.65 12.77
CA ASN A 539 -2.47 -9.52 11.99
C ASN A 539 -1.83 -8.15 12.29
N ILE A 540 -0.55 -8.14 12.63
CA ILE A 540 0.17 -6.95 13.06
C ILE A 540 1.54 -6.94 12.38
N MET A 541 1.89 -5.80 11.78
CA MET A 541 3.22 -5.51 11.29
C MET A 541 3.84 -4.40 12.13
N PHE A 542 4.94 -4.69 12.81
CA PHE A 542 5.86 -3.69 13.35
C PHE A 542 6.91 -3.42 12.27
N GLY A 543 6.68 -2.39 11.45
CA GLY A 543 7.39 -2.22 10.18
C GLY A 543 8.79 -1.60 10.27
N THR A 544 9.15 -1.06 11.44
CA THR A 544 10.43 -0.36 11.66
C THR A 544 11.03 -0.68 13.04
N ALA A 545 10.85 -1.91 13.51
CA ALA A 545 11.45 -2.38 14.75
C ALA A 545 12.97 -2.18 14.72
N LYS A 546 13.56 -1.79 15.85
CA LYS A 546 15.00 -1.52 16.01
C LYS A 546 15.57 -0.37 15.16
N MET A 547 14.77 0.38 14.39
CA MET A 547 15.26 1.45 13.50
C MET A 547 16.10 2.53 14.21
N LEU A 548 15.79 2.84 15.47
CA LEU A 548 16.49 3.84 16.29
C LEU A 548 17.55 3.24 17.24
N THR A 549 17.90 1.98 17.04
CA THR A 549 18.94 1.26 17.79
C THR A 549 20.26 1.25 17.02
N LYS A 550 21.27 0.56 17.54
CA LYS A 550 22.51 0.24 16.80
C LYS A 550 22.37 -0.97 15.87
N ASN A 551 21.28 -1.72 16.00
CA ASN A 551 21.00 -2.91 15.20
C ASN A 551 20.33 -2.52 13.87
N ASP A 552 20.35 -3.44 12.91
CA ASP A 552 19.63 -3.25 11.65
C ASP A 552 18.12 -3.26 11.87
N THR A 553 17.41 -2.48 11.04
CA THR A 553 15.95 -2.37 11.11
C THR A 553 15.30 -3.70 10.72
N GLU A 554 14.29 -4.11 11.48
CA GLU A 554 13.52 -5.32 11.24
C GLU A 554 12.05 -4.98 10.97
N GLY A 555 11.42 -5.73 10.07
CA GLY A 555 9.97 -5.83 9.98
C GLY A 555 9.52 -7.05 10.78
N ILE A 556 8.55 -6.93 11.68
CA ILE A 556 8.04 -8.06 12.44
C ILE A 556 6.58 -8.26 12.11
N ILE A 557 6.23 -9.42 11.54
CA ILE A 557 4.85 -9.83 11.29
C ILE A 557 4.44 -10.81 12.39
N VAL A 558 3.35 -10.51 13.09
CA VAL A 558 2.74 -11.43 14.05
C VAL A 558 1.25 -11.60 13.81
N GLU A 559 0.76 -12.77 14.18
CA GLU A 559 -0.66 -12.98 14.43
C GLU A 559 -0.92 -13.31 15.89
N VAL A 560 -1.83 -12.57 16.53
CA VAL A 560 -2.07 -12.64 17.96
C VAL A 560 -3.53 -12.97 18.24
N ASP A 561 -3.79 -13.97 19.07
CA ASP A 561 -5.15 -14.26 19.55
C ASP A 561 -5.52 -13.23 20.64
N PRO A 562 -6.57 -12.40 20.42
CA PRO A 562 -6.91 -11.37 21.38
C PRO A 562 -7.54 -11.88 22.68
N LYS A 563 -7.78 -13.20 22.82
CA LYS A 563 -8.31 -13.79 24.06
C LYS A 563 -7.25 -13.89 25.15
N ASP A 564 -6.03 -14.24 24.77
CA ASP A 564 -4.93 -14.55 25.69
C ASP A 564 -3.61 -13.86 25.33
N ASN A 565 -3.60 -13.08 24.24
CA ASN A 565 -2.41 -12.44 23.67
C ASN A 565 -1.31 -13.44 23.25
N ASP A 566 -1.65 -14.71 23.01
CA ASP A 566 -0.71 -15.68 22.48
C ASP A 566 -0.42 -15.41 21.00
N ILE A 567 0.87 -15.28 20.69
CA ILE A 567 1.37 -15.15 19.33
C ILE A 567 1.17 -16.49 18.62
N LYS A 568 0.29 -16.57 17.63
CA LYS A 568 0.07 -17.78 16.82
C LYS A 568 1.06 -17.89 15.66
N LEU A 569 1.57 -16.76 15.17
CA LEU A 569 2.60 -16.73 14.14
C LEU A 569 3.56 -15.56 14.39
N GLU A 570 4.84 -15.76 14.15
CA GLU A 570 5.87 -14.72 14.22
C GLU A 570 6.91 -14.91 13.12
N MET A 571 7.16 -13.85 12.35
CA MET A 571 8.23 -13.76 11.36
C MET A 571 8.98 -12.45 11.52
N ALA A 572 10.30 -12.50 11.38
CA ALA A 572 11.16 -11.32 11.28
C ALA A 572 11.67 -11.17 9.84
N LEU A 573 11.66 -9.94 9.35
CA LEU A 573 12.04 -9.54 8.00
C LEU A 573 13.27 -8.65 8.09
N SER A 574 14.29 -8.93 7.29
CA SER A 574 15.47 -8.08 7.20
C SER A 574 15.92 -7.85 5.75
N THR A 575 16.62 -6.75 5.55
CA THR A 575 17.22 -6.34 4.27
C THR A 575 18.53 -5.63 4.60
N ASP A 576 19.45 -5.67 3.64
CA ASP A 576 20.68 -4.90 3.62
C ASP A 576 20.48 -3.37 3.50
N LYS A 577 19.29 -2.92 3.09
CA LYS A 577 18.94 -1.49 3.10
C LYS A 577 18.93 -0.95 4.54
N LYS A 578 19.58 0.19 4.76
CA LYS A 578 19.64 0.87 6.06
C LYS A 578 19.09 2.31 5.99
N PRO A 579 18.01 2.65 6.72
CA PRO A 579 17.10 1.74 7.42
C PRO A 579 16.21 0.95 6.43
N GLY A 580 15.92 -0.31 6.77
CA GLY A 580 14.96 -1.14 6.04
C GLY A 580 13.55 -0.83 6.50
N ILE A 581 12.78 -0.08 5.71
CA ILE A 581 11.45 0.40 6.13
C ILE A 581 10.35 -0.45 5.50
N TYR A 582 9.65 -1.24 6.31
CA TYR A 582 8.47 -1.98 5.89
C TYR A 582 7.22 -1.13 6.11
N TYR A 583 6.43 -0.93 5.07
CA TYR A 583 5.27 -0.04 5.15
C TYR A 583 4.07 -0.71 5.81
N ARG A 584 3.56 -1.79 5.21
CA ARG A 584 2.40 -2.54 5.68
C ARG A 584 2.49 -4.01 5.28
N THR A 585 1.63 -4.82 5.89
CA THR A 585 1.35 -6.19 5.45
C THR A 585 -0.14 -6.45 5.32
N ASN A 586 -0.50 -7.39 4.45
CA ASN A 586 -1.86 -7.94 4.31
C ASN A 586 -1.77 -9.47 4.29
N SER A 587 -2.70 -10.15 4.97
CA SER A 587 -2.86 -11.59 4.78
C SER A 587 -3.56 -11.87 3.44
N ILE A 588 -3.16 -12.97 2.79
CA ILE A 588 -3.69 -13.39 1.49
C ILE A 588 -4.34 -14.74 1.65
N LYS A 589 -5.54 -14.90 1.09
CA LYS A 589 -6.33 -16.14 1.13
C LYS A 589 -6.37 -16.74 -0.27
N PRO A 590 -5.50 -17.71 -0.60
CA PRO A 590 -5.41 -18.26 -1.96
C PRO A 590 -6.75 -18.77 -2.50
N ASN A 591 -7.59 -19.31 -1.62
CA ASN A 591 -8.91 -19.81 -1.98
C ASN A 591 -9.86 -18.73 -2.49
N GLU A 592 -9.65 -17.45 -2.19
CA GLU A 592 -10.55 -16.37 -2.64
C GLU A 592 -10.14 -15.78 -4.00
N LEU A 593 -8.92 -16.07 -4.49
CA LEU A 593 -8.32 -15.35 -5.61
C LEU A 593 -9.00 -15.57 -6.96
N PHE A 594 -9.59 -16.75 -7.17
CA PHE A 594 -10.18 -17.17 -8.45
C PHE A 594 -11.62 -17.69 -8.29
N LYS A 595 -12.35 -17.12 -7.31
CA LYS A 595 -13.74 -17.48 -7.00
C LYS A 595 -14.80 -16.66 -7.75
N TYR A 596 -14.39 -15.59 -8.42
CA TYR A 596 -15.28 -14.65 -9.11
C TYR A 596 -16.03 -15.29 -10.27
#